data_AF-A0A8K0KQS7-F1
#
_entry.id   AF-A0A8K0KQS7-F1
#
_cell.length_a   1.000
_cell.length_b   1.000
_cell.length_c   1.000
_cell.angle_alpha   90.00
_cell.angle_beta   90.00
_cell.angle_gamma   90.00
#
_symmetry.space_group_name_H-M   'P 1'
#
loop_
_entity.id
_entity.type
_entity.pdbx_description
1 polymer ?
#
loop_
_entity_poly.entity_id
_entity_poly.type
_entity_poly.pdbx_seq_one_letter_code
_entity_poly.pdbx_strand_id
1 'polypeptide(L)'
;MLNNGGPRYKRSALERQMNVDVVWCVVILLVLCVVGAVGCKLWLSSYEDVGPLVPFLPFTNDPAIEGVLAFWTFIIILQVMIPLSLYVTLEMTKLIQVYHIHHDVDLFDPKTNKRIECRALNIPEELGQVI
;
A
#
# COMPACT_ATOMS: atom_id res chain seq x y z
N MET A 1 -14.46 -37.55 -9.78
CA MET A 1 -13.92 -36.27 -9.26
C MET A 1 -14.74 -35.69 -8.09
N LEU A 2 -15.42 -36.51 -7.27
CA LEU A 2 -16.23 -35.99 -6.15
C LEU A 2 -15.41 -35.48 -4.96
N ASN A 3 -14.12 -35.84 -4.86
CA ASN A 3 -13.24 -35.47 -3.75
C ASN A 3 -12.16 -34.44 -4.14
N ASN A 4 -12.25 -33.84 -5.35
CA ASN A 4 -11.30 -32.81 -5.79
C ASN A 4 -12.03 -31.47 -5.90
N GLY A 5 -11.86 -30.61 -4.89
CA GLY A 5 -12.54 -29.31 -4.77
C GLY A 5 -12.05 -28.20 -5.71
N GLY A 6 -11.31 -28.54 -6.76
CA GLY A 6 -10.70 -27.58 -7.67
C GLY A 6 -9.54 -26.78 -7.06
N PRO A 7 -8.86 -25.95 -7.86
CA PRO A 7 -7.77 -25.12 -7.38
C PRO A 7 -8.30 -24.02 -6.45
N ARG A 8 -7.86 -24.02 -5.20
CA ARG A 8 -8.15 -22.93 -4.25
C ARG A 8 -7.03 -21.90 -4.29
N TYR A 9 -7.39 -20.62 -4.35
CA TYR A 9 -6.42 -19.54 -4.17
C TYR A 9 -5.82 -19.61 -2.77
N LYS A 10 -4.50 -19.76 -2.70
CA LYS A 10 -3.72 -19.72 -1.46
C LYS A 10 -3.18 -18.31 -1.30
N ARG A 11 -3.21 -17.75 -0.10
CA ARG A 11 -2.67 -16.43 0.20
C ARG A 11 -1.53 -16.60 1.19
N SER A 12 -0.39 -15.94 0.98
CA SER A 12 0.71 -16.05 1.94
C SER A 12 0.41 -15.28 3.23
N ALA A 13 0.98 -15.72 4.35
CA ALA A 13 1.03 -14.99 5.61
C ALA A 13 1.61 -13.58 5.43
N LEU A 14 2.62 -13.41 4.57
CA LEU A 14 3.23 -12.11 4.29
C LEU A 14 2.25 -11.16 3.58
N GLU A 15 1.50 -11.67 2.60
CA GLU A 15 0.43 -10.90 1.93
C GLU A 15 -0.68 -10.47 2.88
N ARG A 16 -0.94 -11.26 3.93
CA ARG A 16 -1.89 -10.89 4.98
C ARG A 16 -1.34 -9.78 5.87
N GLN A 17 -0.07 -9.88 6.27
CA GLN A 17 0.60 -8.85 7.07
C GLN A 17 0.65 -7.50 6.33
N MET A 18 1.08 -7.53 5.07
CA MET A 18 1.13 -6.32 4.23
C MET A 18 -0.24 -5.63 4.14
N ASN A 19 -1.33 -6.39 4.03
CA ASN A 19 -2.67 -5.80 3.99
C ASN A 19 -3.04 -5.10 5.29
N VAL A 20 -2.60 -5.62 6.44
CA VAL A 20 -2.77 -4.96 7.74
C VAL A 20 -1.95 -3.66 7.78
N ASP A 21 -0.71 -3.70 7.31
CA ASP A 21 0.16 -2.51 7.29
C ASP A 21 -0.41 -1.40 6.37
N VAL A 22 -0.94 -1.77 5.20
CA VAL A 22 -1.62 -0.81 4.29
C VAL A 22 -2.83 -0.16 4.96
N VAL A 23 -3.63 -0.93 5.71
CA VAL A 23 -4.77 -0.38 6.47
C VAL A 23 -4.29 0.64 7.51
N TRP A 24 -3.20 0.34 8.23
CA TRP A 24 -2.61 1.29 9.17
C TRP A 24 -2.11 2.56 8.48
N CYS A 25 -1.46 2.44 7.32
CA CYS A 25 -1.06 3.61 6.52
C CYS A 25 -2.26 4.48 6.15
N VAL A 26 -3.38 3.89 5.68
CA VAL A 26 -4.59 4.65 5.34
C VAL A 26 -5.18 5.36 6.57
N VAL A 27 -5.19 4.71 7.73
CA VAL A 27 -5.67 5.33 8.97
C VAL A 27 -4.80 6.54 9.36
N ILE A 28 -3.48 6.39 9.34
CA ILE A 28 -2.55 7.49 9.63
C ILE A 28 -2.73 8.63 8.63
N LEU A 29 -2.97 8.31 7.35
CA LEU A 29 -3.17 9.29 6.28
C LEU A 29 -4.37 10.18 6.61
N LEU A 30 -5.51 9.55 6.91
CA LEU A 30 -6.74 10.28 7.24
C LEU A 30 -6.56 11.15 8.48
N VAL A 31 -5.86 10.66 9.50
CA VAL A 31 -5.56 11.45 10.70
C VAL A 31 -4.73 12.68 10.36
N LEU A 32 -3.66 12.54 9.57
CA LEU A 32 -2.82 13.65 9.14
C LEU A 32 -3.61 14.66 8.28
N CYS A 33 -4.46 14.19 7.37
CA CYS A 33 -5.32 15.06 6.57
C CYS A 33 -6.31 15.85 7.43
N VAL A 34 -6.92 15.22 8.44
CA VAL A 34 -7.83 15.89 9.39
C VAL A 34 -7.09 16.93 10.22
N VAL A 35 -5.93 16.58 10.79
CA VAL A 35 -5.11 17.51 11.58
C VAL A 35 -4.65 18.69 10.71
N GLY A 36 -4.23 18.44 9.47
CA GLY A 36 -3.86 19.48 8.52
C GLY A 36 -5.04 20.40 8.17
N ALA A 37 -6.22 19.84 7.89
CA ALA A 37 -7.42 20.61 7.58
C ALA A 37 -7.87 21.50 8.76
N VAL A 38 -7.86 20.95 9.97
CA VAL A 38 -8.14 21.71 11.21
C VAL A 38 -7.09 22.79 11.42
N GLY A 39 -5.81 22.48 11.20
CA GLY A 39 -4.71 23.44 11.27
C GLY A 39 -4.89 24.61 10.28
N CYS A 40 -5.22 24.32 9.03
CA CYS A 40 -5.52 25.34 8.02
C CYS A 40 -6.73 26.21 8.41
N LYS A 41 -7.82 25.60 8.91
CA LYS A 41 -8.99 26.34 9.37
C LYS A 41 -8.67 27.27 10.55
N LEU A 42 -7.98 26.74 11.57
CA LEU A 42 -7.61 27.52 12.77
C LEU A 42 -6.64 28.65 12.43
N TRP A 43 -5.66 28.37 11.56
CA TRP A 43 -4.73 29.37 11.07
C TRP A 43 -5.47 30.50 10.36
N LEU A 44 -6.37 30.16 9.44
CA LEU A 44 -7.13 31.13 8.65
C LEU A 44 -8.11 31.94 9.51
N SER A 45 -8.79 31.32 10.47
CA SER A 45 -9.69 32.01 11.39
C SER A 45 -8.95 33.02 12.29
N SER A 46 -7.68 32.77 12.62
CA SER A 46 -6.86 33.74 13.34
C SER A 46 -6.60 35.04 12.54
N TYR A 47 -6.80 35.04 11.23
CA TYR A 47 -6.64 36.22 10.37
C TYR A 47 -7.95 36.95 10.07
N GLU A 48 -9.12 36.44 10.48
CA GLU A 48 -10.40 37.15 10.31
C GLU A 48 -10.44 38.46 11.14
N ASP A 49 -9.76 38.49 12.30
CA ASP A 49 -9.75 39.63 13.22
C ASP A 49 -8.77 40.76 12.81
N VAL A 50 -7.84 40.50 11.87
CA VAL A 50 -6.77 41.44 11.46
C VAL A 50 -7.08 42.20 10.17
N GLY A 51 -8.34 42.48 9.86
CA GLY A 51 -8.74 43.40 8.79
C GLY A 51 -8.22 43.04 7.37
N PRO A 52 -8.44 43.89 6.35
CA PRO A 52 -8.30 43.53 4.94
C PRO A 52 -6.86 43.51 4.41
N LEU A 53 -5.84 43.49 5.27
CA LEU A 53 -4.45 43.81 4.88
C LEU A 53 -3.51 42.60 4.92
N VAL A 54 -3.94 41.47 4.36
CA VAL A 54 -3.05 40.32 4.18
C VAL A 54 -2.77 40.13 2.69
N PRO A 55 -1.73 40.78 2.12
CA PRO A 55 -1.47 40.79 0.67
C PRO A 55 -1.15 39.43 0.06
N PHE A 56 -1.00 38.38 0.88
CA PHE A 56 -0.74 37.01 0.45
C PHE A 56 -1.97 36.08 0.49
N LEU A 57 -3.15 36.55 0.93
CA LEU A 57 -4.39 35.77 0.82
C LEU A 57 -5.16 36.18 -0.45
N PRO A 58 -5.12 35.37 -1.53
CA PRO A 58 -5.75 35.72 -2.80
C PRO A 58 -7.28 35.64 -2.78
N PHE A 59 -7.88 34.90 -1.82
CA PHE A 59 -9.33 34.72 -1.71
C PHE A 59 -9.78 34.78 -0.26
N THR A 60 -10.76 35.65 0.05
CA THR A 60 -11.51 35.67 1.31
C THR A 60 -12.64 34.65 1.25
N ASN A 61 -12.30 33.36 1.09
CA ASN A 61 -13.28 32.29 1.20
C ASN A 61 -13.53 31.99 2.69
N ASP A 62 -14.72 31.46 2.99
CA ASP A 62 -15.05 30.99 4.33
C ASP A 62 -13.95 30.01 4.82
N PRO A 63 -13.37 30.22 6.01
CA PRO A 63 -12.35 29.33 6.57
C PRO A 63 -12.76 27.86 6.61
N ALA A 64 -14.06 27.57 6.67
CA ALA A 64 -14.59 26.22 6.57
C ALA A 64 -14.39 25.59 5.18
N ILE A 65 -14.59 26.36 4.10
CA ILE A 65 -14.42 25.89 2.72
C ILE A 65 -12.93 25.63 2.44
N GLU A 66 -12.06 26.54 2.87
CA GLU A 66 -10.61 26.37 2.73
C GLU A 66 -10.09 25.17 3.53
N GLY A 67 -10.63 24.90 4.72
CA GLY A 67 -10.32 23.68 5.48
C GLY A 67 -10.70 22.40 4.75
N VAL A 68 -11.85 22.37 4.07
CA VAL A 68 -12.28 21.21 3.26
C VAL A 68 -11.42 21.05 2.01
N LEU A 69 -11.06 22.15 1.34
CA LEU A 69 -10.13 22.12 0.21
C LEU A 69 -8.74 21.61 0.65
N ALA A 70 -8.23 22.12 1.77
CA ALA A 70 -6.98 21.68 2.36
C ALA A 70 -6.98 20.19 2.70
N PHE A 71 -8.10 19.64 3.18
CA PHE A 71 -8.23 18.19 3.40
C PHE A 71 -7.96 17.39 2.13
N TRP A 72 -8.60 17.75 1.01
CA TRP A 72 -8.38 17.08 -0.28
C TRP A 72 -6.97 17.29 -0.82
N THR A 73 -6.42 18.49 -0.66
CA THR A 73 -5.02 18.77 -1.04
C THR A 73 -4.04 17.92 -0.25
N PHE A 74 -4.23 17.77 1.07
CA PHE A 74 -3.38 16.92 1.90
C PHE A 74 -3.49 15.45 1.52
N ILE A 75 -4.66 14.95 1.12
CA ILE A 75 -4.78 13.58 0.58
C ILE A 75 -3.87 13.39 -0.62
N ILE A 76 -3.89 14.33 -1.59
CA ILE A 76 -3.07 14.23 -2.81
C ILE A 76 -1.58 14.32 -2.47
N ILE A 77 -1.19 15.22 -1.58
CA ILE A 77 0.22 15.39 -1.17
C ILE A 77 0.73 14.15 -0.42
N LEU A 78 -0.08 13.63 0.50
CA LEU A 78 0.30 12.52 1.38
C LEU A 78 -0.02 11.14 0.78
N GLN A 79 -0.54 11.07 -0.45
CA GLN A 79 -0.84 9.79 -1.13
C GLN A 79 0.39 8.88 -1.26
N VAL A 80 1.60 9.46 -1.27
CA VAL A 80 2.89 8.75 -1.28
C VAL A 80 3.09 7.86 -0.05
N MET A 81 2.34 8.11 1.03
CA MET A 81 2.38 7.29 2.24
C MET A 81 1.74 5.91 2.04
N ILE A 82 0.86 5.73 1.05
CA ILE A 82 0.41 4.40 0.63
C ILE A 82 1.53 3.78 -0.20
N PRO A 83 2.19 2.71 0.28
CA PRO A 83 3.39 2.20 -0.36
C PRO A 83 3.03 1.33 -1.58
N LEU A 84 2.68 1.96 -2.71
CA LEU A 84 2.46 1.28 -3.99
C LEU A 84 3.72 0.54 -4.45
N SER A 85 4.88 1.14 -4.21
CA SER A 85 6.18 0.54 -4.51
C SER A 85 6.42 -0.74 -3.73
N LEU A 86 6.05 -0.80 -2.44
CA LEU A 86 6.20 -2.01 -1.62
C LEU A 86 5.43 -3.19 -2.21
N TYR A 87 4.18 -2.97 -2.62
CA TYR A 87 3.36 -4.01 -3.23
C TYR A 87 4.01 -4.55 -4.52
N VAL A 88 4.41 -3.64 -5.42
CA VAL A 88 5.06 -4.03 -6.69
C VAL A 88 6.40 -4.72 -6.43
N THR A 89 7.20 -4.23 -5.49
CA THR A 89 8.48 -4.84 -5.13
C THR A 89 8.29 -6.25 -4.59
N LEU A 90 7.29 -6.49 -3.72
CA LEU A 90 7.00 -7.83 -3.20
C LEU A 90 6.59 -8.80 -4.29
N GLU A 91 5.69 -8.40 -5.19
CA GLU A 91 5.30 -9.23 -6.33
C GLU A 91 6.51 -9.55 -7.24
N MET A 92 7.36 -8.56 -7.51
CA MET A 92 8.60 -8.76 -8.26
C MET A 92 9.56 -9.71 -7.55
N THR A 93 9.73 -9.59 -6.23
CA THR A 93 10.58 -10.50 -5.45
C THR A 93 10.06 -11.94 -5.52
N LYS A 94 8.75 -12.17 -5.43
CA LYS A 94 8.16 -13.52 -5.58
C LYS A 94 8.43 -14.10 -6.97
N LEU A 95 8.27 -13.29 -8.03
CA LEU A 95 8.56 -13.72 -9.39
C LEU A 95 10.03 -14.10 -9.57
N ILE A 96 10.94 -13.29 -9.01
CA ILE A 96 12.38 -13.58 -9.03
C ILE A 96 12.67 -14.88 -8.26
N GLN A 97 12.10 -15.07 -7.07
CA GLN A 97 12.28 -16.30 -6.29
C GLN A 97 11.83 -17.54 -7.07
N VAL A 98 10.65 -17.50 -7.69
CA VAL A 98 10.15 -18.61 -8.51
C VAL A 98 11.05 -18.85 -9.73
N TYR A 99 11.51 -17.79 -10.38
CA TYR A 99 12.44 -17.90 -11.50
C TYR A 99 13.73 -18.62 -11.09
N HIS A 100 14.31 -18.26 -9.94
CA HIS A 100 15.48 -18.92 -9.39
C HIS A 100 15.24 -20.40 -9.08
N ILE A 101 14.09 -20.74 -8.47
CA ILE A 101 13.74 -22.14 -8.17
C ILE A 101 13.59 -22.95 -9.46
N HIS A 102 12.96 -22.40 -10.50
CA HIS A 102 12.76 -23.11 -11.78
C HIS A 102 14.08 -23.37 -12.53
N HIS A 103 15.05 -22.46 -12.39
CA HIS A 103 16.35 -22.58 -13.05
C HIS A 103 17.39 -23.37 -12.24
N ASP A 104 17.05 -23.82 -11.03
CA ASP A 104 17.96 -24.58 -10.19
C ASP A 104 18.28 -25.95 -10.81
N VAL A 105 19.58 -26.24 -10.96
CA VAL A 105 20.09 -27.49 -11.53
C VAL A 105 20.03 -28.64 -10.52
N ASP A 106 20.09 -28.35 -9.23
CA ASP A 106 20.06 -29.35 -8.17
C ASP A 106 18.65 -29.94 -7.98
N LEU A 107 17.62 -29.20 -8.41
CA LEU A 107 16.22 -29.60 -8.39
C LEU A 107 15.75 -30.29 -9.70
N PHE A 108 16.69 -30.70 -10.55
CA PHE A 108 16.42 -31.46 -11.77
C PHE A 108 16.50 -32.97 -11.54
N ASP A 109 15.47 -33.72 -11.97
CA ASP A 109 15.49 -35.18 -11.94
C ASP A 109 15.96 -35.76 -13.29
N PRO A 110 17.17 -36.36 -13.36
CA PRO A 110 17.67 -36.96 -14.60
C PRO A 110 16.93 -38.25 -14.99
N LYS A 111 16.26 -38.94 -14.05
CA LYS A 111 15.55 -40.20 -14.34
C LYS A 111 14.25 -39.97 -15.10
N THR A 112 13.51 -38.92 -14.71
CA THR A 112 12.26 -38.55 -15.38
C THR A 112 12.43 -37.42 -16.40
N ASN A 113 13.64 -36.85 -16.52
CA ASN A 113 13.97 -35.71 -17.38
C ASN A 113 13.05 -34.50 -17.13
N LYS A 114 12.79 -34.19 -15.86
CA LYS A 114 11.87 -33.14 -15.43
C LYS A 114 12.56 -32.16 -14.49
N ARG A 115 12.26 -30.87 -14.69
CA ARG A 115 12.63 -29.79 -13.77
C ARG A 115 11.53 -29.59 -12.73
N ILE A 116 11.86 -28.89 -11.66
CA ILE A 116 10.87 -28.45 -10.68
C ILE A 116 9.89 -27.45 -11.32
N GLU A 117 8.61 -27.65 -11.09
CA GLU A 117 7.53 -26.83 -11.66
C GLU A 117 6.77 -26.12 -10.53
N CYS A 118 6.99 -24.83 -10.38
CA CYS A 118 6.28 -23.99 -9.40
C CYS A 118 4.88 -23.63 -9.93
N ARG A 119 3.85 -24.31 -9.44
CA ARG A 119 2.45 -24.10 -9.87
C ARG A 119 1.74 -22.93 -9.17
N ALA A 120 2.35 -22.37 -8.13
CA ALA A 120 1.82 -21.24 -7.38
C ALA A 120 2.92 -20.19 -7.20
N LEU A 121 2.67 -18.98 -7.70
CA LEU A 121 3.63 -17.88 -7.70
C LEU A 121 3.61 -17.04 -6.41
N ASN A 122 2.59 -17.23 -5.58
CA ASN A 122 2.25 -16.35 -4.46
C ASN A 122 2.54 -16.95 -3.08
N ILE A 123 3.14 -18.13 -3.03
CA ILE A 123 3.54 -18.82 -1.80
C ILE A 123 5.01 -19.28 -1.76
N PRO A 124 5.97 -18.73 -2.55
CA PRO A 124 7.35 -19.18 -2.44
C PRO A 124 7.92 -18.95 -1.03
N GLU A 125 7.51 -17.88 -0.34
CA GLU A 125 7.94 -17.58 1.04
C GLU A 125 7.47 -18.59 2.10
N GLU A 126 6.36 -19.29 1.86
CA GLU A 126 5.80 -20.27 2.82
C GLU A 126 6.68 -21.51 2.96
N LEU A 127 7.52 -21.83 1.97
CA LEU A 127 8.43 -22.99 2.02
C LEU A 127 9.38 -22.91 3.22
N GLY A 128 9.79 -21.70 3.63
CA GLY A 128 10.65 -21.49 4.79
C GLY A 128 9.92 -21.49 6.14
N GLN A 129 8.58 -21.55 6.14
CA GLN A 129 7.74 -21.48 7.34
C GLN A 129 7.08 -22.83 7.69
N VAL A 130 7.36 -23.88 6.90
CA VAL A 130 6.87 -25.24 7.18
C VAL A 130 7.63 -25.83 8.37
N ILE A 131 6.91 -26.16 9.44
CA ILE A 131 7.38 -26.85 10.65
C ILE A 131 6.71 -28.21 10.74
#